data_AF-A0A804HIE3-F1
#
_entry.id   AF-A0A804HIE3-F1
#
_cell.length_a   1.000
_cell.length_b   1.000
_cell.length_c   1.000
_cell.angle_alpha   90.00
_cell.angle_beta   90.00
_cell.angle_gamma   90.00
#
_symmetry.space_group_name_H-M   'P 1'
#
loop_
_entity.id
_entity.type
_entity.pdbx_description
1 polymer ?
#
loop_
_entity_poly.entity_id
_entity_poly.type
_entity_poly.pdbx_seq_one_letter_code
_entity_poly.pdbx_strand_id
1 'polypeptide(L)'
;MSAETPITLNIDPQDLQVQTFTVEKLLEPLIIQVTTLVNCPQNPSSRKKGRSKRASVLLASVEEATWNLLDKGEKIAQEATVLKDELTASLEEVRKEISKDI
;
A
#
# COMPACT_ATOMS: atom_id res chain seq x y z
N MET A 1 -13.37 26.44 2.06
CA MET A 1 -12.35 25.40 2.33
C MET A 1 -13.11 24.10 2.43
N SER A 2 -13.10 23.27 1.39
CA SER A 2 -13.78 21.97 1.40
C SER A 2 -13.05 21.06 2.37
N ALA A 3 -13.70 20.70 3.47
CA ALA A 3 -13.21 19.65 4.35
C ALA A 3 -13.41 18.33 3.62
N GLU A 4 -12.33 17.75 3.10
CA GLU A 4 -12.36 16.39 2.56
C GLU A 4 -12.79 15.45 3.69
N THR A 5 -13.92 14.79 3.48
CA THR A 5 -14.43 13.77 4.41
C THR A 5 -13.38 12.66 4.53
N PRO A 6 -13.01 12.23 5.75
CA PRO A 6 -12.09 11.12 5.91
C PRO A 6 -12.67 9.90 5.20
N ILE A 7 -11.88 9.30 4.29
CA ILE A 7 -12.24 8.07 3.61
C ILE A 7 -12.37 6.99 4.68
N THR A 8 -13.61 6.66 5.06
CA THR A 8 -13.89 5.56 5.98
C THR A 8 -13.81 4.26 5.19
N LEU A 9 -12.66 3.62 5.24
CA LEU A 9 -12.49 2.26 4.73
C LEU A 9 -13.21 1.31 5.69
N ASN A 10 -14.26 0.63 5.20
CA ASN A 10 -14.95 -0.41 5.95
C ASN A 10 -14.12 -1.69 5.91
N ILE A 11 -13.08 -1.77 6.75
CA ILE A 11 -12.19 -2.93 6.85
C ILE A 11 -12.40 -3.59 8.21
N ASP A 12 -12.67 -4.90 8.23
CA ASP A 12 -12.67 -5.67 9.47
C ASP A 12 -11.21 -5.89 9.92
N PRO A 13 -10.82 -5.45 11.14
CA PRO A 13 -9.46 -5.65 11.64
C PRO A 13 -9.07 -7.13 11.79
N GLN A 14 -10.01 -8.08 11.87
CA GLN A 14 -9.69 -9.51 11.91
C GLN A 14 -9.22 -10.04 10.56
N ASP A 15 -9.74 -9.53 9.45
CA ASP A 15 -9.32 -9.94 8.11
C ASP A 15 -7.88 -9.52 7.78
N LEU A 16 -7.34 -8.54 8.51
CA LEU A 16 -5.97 -8.04 8.37
C LEU A 16 -4.95 -8.78 9.25
N GLN A 17 -5.38 -9.80 9.99
CA GLN A 17 -4.49 -10.47 10.94
C GLN A 17 -3.40 -11.27 10.22
N VAL A 18 -2.16 -10.79 10.28
CA VAL A 18 -1.00 -11.52 9.79
C VAL A 18 -0.61 -12.59 10.80
N GLN A 19 -0.70 -13.87 10.40
CA GLN A 19 -0.44 -14.99 11.32
C GLN A 19 1.03 -15.42 11.39
N THR A 20 1.92 -14.80 10.59
CA THR A 20 3.33 -15.20 10.49
C THR A 20 4.27 -14.02 10.67
N PHE A 21 5.20 -14.15 11.62
CA PHE A 21 6.20 -13.11 11.95
C PHE A 21 7.05 -12.68 10.76
N THR A 22 7.38 -13.60 9.86
CA THR A 22 8.17 -13.28 8.66
C THR A 22 7.42 -12.34 7.74
N VAL A 23 6.11 -12.55 7.55
CA VAL A 23 5.28 -11.68 6.72
C VAL A 23 5.12 -10.31 7.38
N GLU A 24 4.91 -10.26 8.71
CA GLU A 24 4.87 -8.99 9.44
C GLU A 24 6.14 -8.16 9.21
N LYS A 25 7.32 -8.78 9.33
CA LYS A 25 8.61 -8.11 9.14
C LYS A 25 8.83 -7.65 7.71
N LEU A 26 8.31 -8.37 6.72
CA LEU A 26 8.39 -7.96 5.32
C LEU A 26 7.45 -6.79 5.01
N LEU A 27 6.29 -6.72 5.66
CA LEU A 27 5.29 -5.66 5.46
C LEU A 27 5.57 -4.38 6.27
N GLU A 28 6.26 -4.48 7.40
CA GLU A 28 6.55 -3.36 8.32
C GLU A 28 7.10 -2.10 7.61
N PRO A 29 8.08 -2.18 6.68
CA PRO A 29 8.59 -0.99 5.99
C PRO A 29 7.52 -0.27 5.15
N LEU A 30 6.68 -1.02 4.43
CA LEU A 30 5.64 -0.46 3.57
C LEU A 30 4.54 0.21 4.41
N ILE A 31 4.14 -0.44 5.52
CA ILE A 31 3.15 0.13 6.45
C ILE A 31 3.67 1.43 7.06
N ILE A 32 4.94 1.51 7.46
CA ILE A 32 5.53 2.75 7.99
C ILE A 32 5.49 3.88 6.93
N GLN A 33 5.79 3.58 5.67
CA GLN A 33 5.75 4.58 4.60
C GLN A 33 4.34 5.12 4.37
N VAL A 34 3.35 4.23 4.26
CA VAL A 34 1.94 4.60 4.03
C VAL A 34 1.37 5.36 5.22
N THR A 35 1.57 4.87 6.45
CA THR A 35 1.09 5.56 7.66
C THR A 35 1.78 6.91 7.87
N THR A 36 3.04 7.06 7.45
CA THR A 36 3.72 8.37 7.46
C THR A 36 3.08 9.35 6.48
N LEU A 37 2.66 8.89 5.30
CA LEU A 37 1.94 9.72 4.32
C LEU A 37 0.57 10.16 4.85
N VAL A 38 -0.21 9.22 5.39
CA VAL A 38 -1.57 9.47 5.88
C VAL A 38 -1.56 10.37 7.13
N ASN A 39 -0.59 10.15 8.04
CA ASN A 39 -0.49 10.92 9.28
C ASN A 39 0.40 12.17 9.13
N CYS A 40 0.73 12.60 7.91
CA CYS A 40 1.49 13.83 7.72
C CYS A 40 0.67 15.00 8.27
N PRO A 41 1.19 15.76 9.26
CA PRO A 41 0.45 16.87 9.84
C PRO A 41 0.16 17.92 8.77
N GLN A 42 -1.09 18.38 8.70
CA GLN A 42 -1.51 19.45 7.78
C GLN A 42 -0.71 20.75 7.99
N ASN A 43 -0.17 20.95 9.19
CA ASN A 43 0.76 22.02 9.54
C ASN A 43 2.17 21.46 9.74
N PRO A 44 2.95 21.25 8.66
CA PRO A 44 4.29 20.73 8.78
C PRO A 44 5.21 21.74 9.46
N SER A 45 6.14 21.24 10.28
CA SER A 45 7.24 22.05 10.82
C SER A 45 7.98 22.76 9.67
N SER A 46 8.35 24.02 9.88
CA SER A 46 9.21 24.80 8.96
C SER A 46 10.65 24.26 8.86
N ARG A 47 11.03 23.30 9.71
CA ARG A 47 12.34 22.64 9.62
C ARG A 47 12.45 21.84 8.34
N LYS A 48 13.59 21.97 7.67
CA LYS A 48 13.92 21.23 6.44
C LYS A 48 13.79 19.72 6.70
N LYS A 49 12.87 19.06 5.98
CA LYS A 49 12.72 17.61 6.04
C LYS A 49 13.87 16.93 5.27
N GLY A 50 14.45 15.87 5.86
CA GLY A 50 15.36 14.96 5.16
C GLY A 50 14.65 14.22 4.03
N ARG A 51 15.40 13.69 3.05
CA ARG A 51 14.84 13.02 1.87
C ARG A 51 13.87 11.89 2.21
N SER A 52 14.20 11.09 3.23
CA SER A 52 13.39 9.97 3.73
C SER A 52 12.06 10.36 4.40
N LYS A 53 11.80 11.66 4.62
CA LYS A 53 10.53 12.17 5.15
C LYS A 53 9.77 13.04 4.15
N ARG A 54 10.20 13.07 2.89
CA ARG A 54 9.51 13.80 1.82
C ARG A 54 8.37 12.95 1.29
N ALA A 55 7.17 13.51 1.25
CA ALA A 55 5.98 12.82 0.75
C ALA A 55 6.19 12.29 -0.67
N SER A 56 6.83 13.07 -1.56
CA SER A 56 7.13 12.61 -2.92
C SER A 56 8.04 11.38 -2.98
N VAL A 57 9.00 11.25 -2.06
CA VAL A 57 9.91 10.09 -2.00
C VAL A 57 9.17 8.87 -1.45
N LEU A 58 8.34 9.07 -0.43
CA LEU A 58 7.52 8.00 0.14
C LEU A 58 6.49 7.50 -0.89
N LEU A 59 5.82 8.41 -1.60
CA LEU A 59 4.86 8.07 -2.63
C LEU A 59 5.50 7.27 -3.76
N ALA A 60 6.62 7.74 -4.30
CA ALA A 60 7.35 7.01 -5.34
C ALA A 60 7.77 5.60 -4.90
N SER A 61 8.21 5.45 -3.64
CA SER A 61 8.56 4.14 -3.08
C SER A 61 7.35 3.22 -2.93
N VAL A 62 6.18 3.77 -2.57
CA VAL A 62 4.93 3.01 -2.46
C VAL A 62 4.43 2.59 -3.84
N GLU A 63 4.43 3.49 -4.81
CA GLU A 63 4.09 3.19 -6.21
C GLU A 63 4.98 2.07 -6.77
N GLU A 64 6.30 2.18 -6.57
CA GLU A 64 7.26 1.16 -6.99
C GLU A 64 6.98 -0.20 -6.33
N ALA A 65 6.68 -0.22 -5.03
CA ALA A 65 6.34 -1.46 -4.31
C ALA A 65 5.06 -2.10 -4.88
N THR A 66 4.05 -1.28 -5.18
CA THR A 66 2.78 -1.73 -5.78
C THR A 66 2.98 -2.30 -7.19
N TRP A 67 3.79 -1.65 -8.04
CA TRP A 67 4.11 -2.19 -9.37
C TRP A 67 4.88 -3.51 -9.29
N ASN A 68 5.84 -3.60 -8.37
CA ASN A 68 6.58 -4.84 -8.12
C ASN A 68 5.69 -5.97 -7.62
N LEU A 69 4.69 -5.67 -6.79
CA LEU A 69 3.68 -6.64 -6.35
C LEU A 69 2.89 -7.18 -7.55
N LEU A 70 2.43 -6.31 -8.45
CA LEU A 70 1.66 -6.74 -9.62
C LEU A 70 2.48 -7.59 -10.59
N ASP A 71 3.68 -7.16 -10.96
CA ASP A 71 4.54 -7.91 -11.90
C ASP A 71 4.95 -9.28 -11.36
N LYS A 72 5.36 -9.35 -10.08
CA LYS A 72 5.75 -10.62 -9.47
C LYS A 72 4.55 -11.49 -9.13
N GLY A 73 3.47 -10.87 -8.66
CA GLY A 73 2.22 -11.55 -8.33
C GLY A 73 1.62 -12.26 -9.54
N GLU A 74 1.64 -11.64 -10.71
CA GLU A 74 1.13 -12.24 -11.93
C GLU A 74 1.92 -13.48 -12.36
N LYS A 75 3.26 -13.42 -12.26
CA LYS A 75 4.14 -14.58 -12.50
C LYS A 75 3.82 -15.73 -11.53
N ILE A 76 3.66 -15.40 -10.25
CA ILE A 76 3.30 -16.40 -9.22
C ILE A 76 1.91 -16.99 -9.49
N ALA A 77 0.93 -16.17 -9.87
CA ALA A 77 -0.43 -16.63 -10.18
C ALA A 77 -0.46 -17.57 -11.39
N GLN A 78 0.38 -17.32 -12.40
CA GLN A 78 0.49 -18.20 -13.57
C GLN A 78 1.04 -19.59 -13.20
N GLU A 79 1.97 -19.66 -12.24
CA GLU A 79 2.60 -20.88 -11.76
C GLU A 79 1.79 -21.61 -10.67
N ALA A 80 0.87 -20.90 -9.99
CA ALA A 80 0.04 -21.45 -8.95
C ALA A 80 -0.99 -22.46 -9.50
N THR A 81 -1.13 -23.60 -8.83
CA THR A 81 -2.11 -24.65 -9.21
C THR A 81 -3.38 -24.62 -8.37
N VAL A 82 -3.29 -24.14 -7.12
CA VAL A 82 -4.41 -24.16 -6.17
C VAL A 82 -5.04 -22.77 -5.99
N LEU A 83 -4.22 -21.74 -5.83
CA LEU A 83 -4.67 -20.38 -5.47
C LEU A 83 -4.72 -19.43 -6.68
N LYS A 84 -4.66 -19.95 -7.91
CA LYS A 84 -4.54 -19.14 -9.12
C LYS A 84 -5.68 -18.13 -9.26
N ASP A 85 -6.92 -18.59 -9.16
CA ASP A 85 -8.09 -17.75 -9.40
C ASP A 85 -8.23 -16.68 -8.30
N GLU A 86 -8.01 -17.06 -7.04
CA GLU A 86 -8.01 -16.14 -5.89
C GLU A 86 -6.92 -15.07 -6.04
N LEU A 87 -5.67 -15.49 -6.30
CA LEU A 87 -4.55 -14.57 -6.44
C LEU A 87 -4.72 -13.64 -7.65
N THR A 88 -5.24 -14.16 -8.76
CA THR A 88 -5.53 -13.35 -9.95
C THR A 88 -6.62 -12.32 -9.64
N ALA A 89 -7.70 -12.71 -8.97
CA ALA A 89 -8.77 -11.80 -8.57
C ALA A 89 -8.25 -10.67 -7.67
N SER A 90 -7.43 -10.99 -6.65
CA SER A 90 -6.83 -9.98 -5.78
C SER A 90 -5.90 -9.01 -6.53
N LEU A 91 -5.11 -9.50 -7.50
CA LEU A 91 -4.24 -8.64 -8.31
C LEU A 91 -5.04 -7.69 -9.23
N GLU A 92 -6.17 -8.15 -9.77
CA GLU A 92 -7.07 -7.31 -10.56
C GLU A 92 -7.73 -6.20 -9.73
N GLU A 93 -8.08 -6.47 -8.46
CA GLU A 93 -8.58 -5.43 -7.56
C GLU A 93 -7.54 -4.34 -7.32
N VAL A 94 -6.28 -4.73 -7.08
CA VAL A 94 -5.17 -3.77 -6.92
C VAL A 94 -4.98 -2.93 -8.18
N ARG A 95 -5.01 -3.54 -9.38
CA ARG A 95 -4.93 -2.82 -10.67
C ARG A 95 -6.07 -1.82 -10.84
N LYS A 96 -7.28 -2.21 -10.45
CA LYS A 96 -8.46 -1.37 -10.54
C LYS A 96 -8.32 -0.12 -9.66
N GLU A 97 -7.81 -0.25 -8.44
CA GLU A 97 -7.64 0.92 -7.56
C GLU A 97 -6.56 1.87 -8.05
N ILE A 98 -5.44 1.37 -8.59
CA ILE A 98 -4.41 2.24 -9.20
C ILE A 98 -4.97 3.01 -10.40
N SER A 99 -5.86 2.38 -11.17
CA SER A 99 -6.44 2.97 -12.38
C SER A 99 -7.58 3.95 -12.10
N LYS A 100 -8.10 4.03 -10.86
CA LYS A 100 -9.17 4.97 -10.51
C LYS A 100 -8.69 6.41 -10.31
N ASP A 101 -7.38 6.63 -10.14
CA ASP A 101 -6.79 7.93 -9.82
C ASP A 101 -5.97 8.55 -10.99
N ILE A 102 -6.11 8.03 -12.22
CA ILE A 102 -5.63 8.65 -13.47
C ILE A 102 -6.82 9.07 -14.32
#